data_AF-A0A9K3IVN9-F1
#
_entry.id   AF-A0A9K3IVN9-F1
#
_cell.length_a   1.000
_cell.length_b   1.000
_cell.length_c   1.000
_cell.angle_alpha   90.00
_cell.angle_beta   90.00
_cell.angle_gamma   90.00
#
_symmetry.space_group_name_H-M   'P 1'
#
loop_
_entity.id
_entity.type
_entity.pdbx_description
1 polymer ?
#
loop_
_entity_poly.entity_id
_entity_poly.type
_entity_poly.pdbx_seq_one_letter_code
_entity_poly.pdbx_strand_id
1 'polypeptide(L)'
;MTDVVPKLFTKLFTIDIPDNVSEVYVTGFRKTGEPIIDSLPRHPEWTGSLAVYEPCSNSINSLGIDGRDFSHYVYSYIESLLLL
;
A
#
# COMPACT_ATOMS: atom_id res chain seq x y z
N MET A 1 -38.01 -4.48 11.54
CA MET A 1 -36.73 -4.02 10.97
C MET A 1 -35.67 -4.98 11.46
N THR A 2 -35.20 -5.88 10.60
CA THR A 2 -34.08 -6.77 10.93
C THR A 2 -32.81 -5.96 10.88
N ASP A 3 -32.14 -5.84 12.01
CA ASP A 3 -30.84 -5.22 12.16
C ASP A 3 -29.84 -6.00 11.31
N VAL A 4 -29.49 -5.48 10.13
CA VAL A 4 -28.53 -6.12 9.22
C VAL A 4 -27.15 -5.87 9.80
N VAL A 5 -26.69 -6.79 10.65
CA VAL A 5 -25.32 -6.76 11.18
C VAL A 5 -24.35 -6.73 10.01
N PRO A 6 -23.50 -5.68 9.86
CA PRO A 6 -22.51 -5.64 8.81
C PRO A 6 -21.57 -6.84 8.97
N LYS A 7 -21.45 -7.64 7.91
CA LYS A 7 -20.54 -8.79 7.91
C LYS A 7 -19.12 -8.25 7.74
N LEU A 8 -18.48 -7.93 8.86
CA LEU A 8 -17.09 -7.52 8.89
C LEU A 8 -16.20 -8.74 8.65
N PHE A 9 -15.17 -8.57 7.83
CA PHE A 9 -14.12 -9.56 7.66
C PHE A 9 -12.76 -8.87 7.74
N THR A 10 -11.78 -9.59 8.27
CA THR A 10 -10.38 -9.17 8.28
C THR A 10 -9.62 -10.03 7.28
N LYS A 11 -8.91 -9.41 6.35
CA LYS A 11 -8.03 -10.10 5.42
C LYS A 11 -6.59 -9.95 5.89
N LEU A 12 -5.90 -11.08 6.06
CA LEU A 12 -4.47 -11.11 6.38
C LEU A 12 -3.66 -11.16 5.08
N PHE A 13 -2.50 -10.51 5.08
CA PHE A 13 -1.58 -10.46 3.97
C PHE A 13 -0.18 -10.82 4.45
N THR A 14 0.56 -11.52 3.59
CA THR A 14 1.99 -11.77 3.74
C THR A 14 2.71 -11.03 2.63
N ILE A 15 3.79 -10.31 2.97
CA ILE A 15 4.62 -9.58 2.02
C ILE A 15 6.00 -10.22 2.06
N ASP A 16 6.41 -10.81 0.95
CA ASP A 16 7.77 -11.33 0.79
C ASP A 16 8.68 -10.17 0.38
N ILE A 17 9.66 -9.86 1.21
CA ILE A 17 10.60 -8.74 0.99
C ILE A 17 11.78 -9.24 0.15
N PRO A 18 12.01 -8.70 -1.06
CA PRO A 18 13.14 -9.11 -1.90
C PRO A 18 14.49 -8.68 -1.31
N ASP A 19 15.58 -9.38 -1.67
CA ASP A 19 16.92 -9.14 -1.10
C ASP A 19 17.48 -7.72 -1.31
N ASN A 20 16.99 -6.99 -2.32
CA ASN A 20 17.40 -5.63 -2.64
C ASN A 20 16.57 -4.55 -1.91
N VAL A 21 15.59 -4.95 -1.10
CA VAL A 21 14.74 -4.09 -0.28
C VAL A 21 15.08 -4.34 1.19
N SER A 22 15.40 -3.28 1.93
CA SER A 22 15.71 -3.36 3.36
C SER A 22 14.45 -3.41 4.22
N GLU A 23 13.43 -2.64 3.85
CA GLU A 23 12.24 -2.46 4.67
C GLU A 23 11.04 -2.05 3.83
N VAL A 24 9.84 -2.40 4.32
CA VAL A 24 8.57 -2.16 3.66
C VAL A 24 7.54 -1.69 4.68
N TYR A 25 6.89 -0.56 4.39
CA TYR A 25 5.78 -0.04 5.20
C TYR A 25 4.48 -0.05 4.41
N VAL A 26 3.43 -0.66 4.95
CA VAL A 26 2.10 -0.61 4.33
C VAL A 26 1.47 0.75 4.60
N THR A 27 1.27 1.53 3.55
CA THR A 27 0.67 2.88 3.61
C THR A 27 -0.81 2.87 3.30
N GLY A 28 -1.32 1.80 2.69
CA GLY A 28 -2.74 1.64 2.39
C GLY A 28 -3.00 0.44 1.49
N PHE A 29 -4.17 0.43 0.86
CA PHE A 29 -4.58 -0.61 -0.08
C PHE A 29 -5.24 0.03 -1.30
N ARG A 30 -5.03 -0.56 -2.47
CA ARG A 30 -5.83 -0.24 -3.66
C ARG A 30 -7.29 -0.67 -3.45
N LYS A 31 -8.20 -0.09 -4.24
CA LYS A 31 -9.61 -0.52 -4.28
C LYS A 31 -9.78 -2.02 -4.61
N THR A 32 -8.84 -2.57 -5.36
CA THR A 32 -8.73 -3.99 -5.74
C THR A 32 -8.14 -4.88 -4.63
N GLY A 33 -7.62 -4.28 -3.55
CA GLY A 33 -7.21 -4.96 -2.34
C GLY A 33 -5.72 -5.29 -2.23
N GLU A 34 -4.91 -4.89 -3.20
CA GLU A 34 -3.45 -5.03 -3.16
C GLU A 34 -2.85 -3.98 -2.19
N PRO A 35 -1.87 -4.37 -1.34
CA PRO A 35 -1.19 -3.43 -0.46
C PRO A 35 -0.40 -2.39 -1.25
N ILE A 36 -0.52 -1.12 -0.85
CA ILE A 36 0.37 -0.03 -1.24
C ILE A 36 1.45 0.07 -0.17
N ILE A 37 2.70 0.10 -0.62
CA ILE A 37 3.86 0.04 0.26
C ILE A 37 4.85 1.17 -0.03
N ASP A 38 5.47 1.71 1.01
CA ASP A 38 6.69 2.50 0.92
C ASP A 38 7.88 1.54 1.07
N SER A 39 8.66 1.38 -0.01
CA SER A 39 9.78 0.43 -0.06
C SER A 39 11.13 1.13 0.00
N LEU A 40 12.03 0.59 0.82
CA LEU A 40 13.36 1.13 1.08
C LEU A 40 14.43 0.28 0.38
N PRO A 41 15.21 0.81 -0.57
CA PRO A 41 16.30 0.10 -1.20
C PRO A 41 17.42 -0.17 -0.18
N ARG A 42 18.19 -1.24 -0.42
CA ARG A 42 19.25 -1.68 0.50
C ARG A 42 20.54 -0.87 0.44
N HIS A 43 20.69 0.01 -0.55
CA HIS A 43 21.86 0.83 -0.79
C HIS A 43 21.71 2.21 -0.15
N PRO A 44 22.81 2.94 0.15
CA PRO A 44 22.91 3.91 1.26
C PRO A 44 22.16 5.23 1.03
N GLU A 45 21.39 5.32 -0.04
CA GLU A 45 20.60 6.50 -0.36
C GLU A 45 19.25 6.32 0.34
N TRP A 46 18.91 7.24 1.24
CA TRP A 46 17.62 7.25 1.95
C TRP A 46 16.47 7.63 1.01
N THR A 47 16.34 6.89 -0.09
CA THR A 47 15.39 7.08 -1.17
C THR A 47 14.32 6.00 -1.11
N GLY A 48 13.09 6.36 -0.78
CA GLY A 48 11.95 5.46 -0.83
C GLY A 48 11.23 5.57 -2.17
N SER A 49 10.45 4.55 -2.52
CA SER A 49 9.51 4.61 -3.64
C SER A 49 8.20 3.98 -3.22
N LEU A 50 7.09 4.63 -3.59
CA LEU A 50 5.77 4.06 -3.40
C LEU A 50 5.56 2.96 -4.45
N ALA A 51 5.19 1.77 -3.99
CA ALA A 51 5.00 0.60 -4.82
C ALA A 51 3.75 -0.17 -4.42
N VAL A 52 3.38 -1.16 -5.23
CA VAL A 52 2.29 -2.08 -4.96
C VAL A 52 2.84 -3.48 -4.93
N TYR A 53 2.47 -4.22 -3.87
CA TYR A 53 2.80 -5.62 -3.75
C TYR A 53 1.71 -6.45 -4.43
N GLU A 54 2.09 -7.23 -5.44
CA GLU A 54 1.22 -8.22 -6.07
C GLU A 54 1.45 -9.60 -5.43
N PRO A 55 0.51 -10.12 -4.61
CA PRO A 55 0.72 -11.35 -3.85
C PRO A 55 0.81 -12.59 -4.73
N CYS A 56 0.21 -12.59 -5.92
CA CYS A 56 0.22 -13.78 -6.78
C CYS A 56 1.58 -13.99 -7.49
N SER A 57 2.29 -12.90 -7.79
CA SER A 57 3.61 -12.94 -8.44
C SER A 57 4.77 -12.64 -7.51
N ASN A 58 4.49 -12.36 -6.22
CA ASN A 58 5.48 -11.89 -5.24
C ASN A 58 6.34 -10.73 -5.77
N SER A 59 5.70 -9.82 -6.53
CA SER A 59 6.40 -8.72 -7.20
C SER A 59 6.04 -7.39 -6.57
N ILE A 60 7.04 -6.54 -6.37
CA ILE A 60 6.89 -5.15 -5.98
C ILE A 60 6.96 -4.29 -7.24
N ASN A 61 5.85 -3.62 -7.57
CA ASN A 61 5.73 -2.77 -8.75
C ASN A 61 5.70 -1.30 -8.34
N SER A 62 6.73 -0.52 -8.72
CA SER A 62 6.78 0.91 -8.42
C SER A 62 5.60 1.65 -9.05
N LEU A 63 5.09 2.65 -8.34
CA LEU A 63 4.08 3.60 -8.82
C LEU A 63 4.71 4.84 -9.48
N GLY A 64 6.04 4.91 -9.56
CA GLY A 64 6.78 6.06 -10.09
C GLY A 64 6.71 7.30 -9.20
N ILE A 65 6.43 7.12 -7.90
CA ILE A 65 6.45 8.16 -6.89
C ILE A 65 7.64 7.88 -6.00
N ASP A 66 8.74 8.60 -6.27
CA ASP A 66 9.98 8.49 -5.51
C ASP A 66 10.07 9.64 -4.50
N GLY A 67 10.71 9.39 -3.37
CA GLY A 67 10.82 10.35 -2.30
C GLY A 67 11.93 9.99 -1.33
N ARG A 68 11.96 10.69 -0.20
CA ARG A 68 12.79 10.27 0.93
C ARG A 68 12.14 9.06 1.58
N ASP A 69 12.94 8.21 2.19
CA ASP A 69 12.45 7.16 3.07
C ASP A 69 11.39 7.69 4.05
N PHE A 70 10.32 6.93 4.24
CA PHE A 70 9.22 7.24 5.16
C PHE A 70 8.46 8.53 4.88
N SER A 71 8.65 9.13 3.70
CA SER A 71 7.98 10.40 3.37
C SER A 71 6.66 10.21 2.62
N HIS A 72 6.30 8.98 2.28
CA HIS A 72 5.06 8.70 1.55
C HIS A 72 3.88 8.50 2.49
N TYR A 73 2.89 9.39 2.38
CA TYR A 73 1.64 9.29 3.11
C TYR A 73 0.49 9.09 2.12
N VAL A 74 -0.18 7.95 2.23
CA VAL A 74 -1.38 7.64 1.45
C VAL A 74 -2.60 7.82 2.35
N TYR A 75 -3.42 8.81 2.02
CA TYR A 75 -4.65 9.08 2.76
C TYR A 75 -5.86 8.54 2.00
N SER A 76 -6.80 7.94 2.72
CA SER A 76 -8.10 7.57 2.17
C SER A 76 -8.87 8.84 1.79
N TYR A 77 -9.04 9.07 0.50
CA TYR A 77 -9.86 10.15 -0.02
C TYR A 77 -11.26 9.61 -0.37
N ILE A 78 -12.29 10.18 0.24
CA ILE A 78 -13.68 9.95 -0.17
C ILE A 78 -14.11 11.15 -1.01
N GLU A 79 -14.29 10.93 -2.30
CA GLU A 79 -14.93 11.91 -3.17
C GLU A 79 -16.37 12.10 -2.74
N SER A 80 -16.74 13.35 -2.43
CA SER A 80 -18.13 13.74 -2.19
C SER A 80 -18.61 14.53 -3.40
N LEU A 81 -19.52 13.95 -4.19
CA LEU A 81 -20.17 14.67 -5.29
C LEU A 81 -21.29 15.54 -4.72
N LEU A 82 -21.15 16.87 -4.83
CA LEU A 82 -22.22 17.82 -4.56
C LEU A 82 -22.94 18.15 -5.87
N LEU A 83 -24.21 17.78 -5.99
CA LEU A 83 -25.07 18.21 -7.09
C LEU A 83 -25.72 19.55 -6.68
N LEU A 84 -25.48 20.60 -7.46
CA LEU A 84 -26.11 21.92 -7.35
C LEU A 84 -27.25 22.04 -8.35
#